data_AF-A0A2S0KH71-F1
#
_entry.id   AF-A0A2S0KH71-F1
#
_cell.length_a   1.000
_cell.length_b   1.000
_cell.length_c   1.000
_cell.angle_alpha   90.00
_cell.angle_beta   90.00
_cell.angle_gamma   90.00
#
_symmetry.space_group_name_H-M   'P 1'
#
loop_
_entity.id
_entity.type
_entity.pdbx_description
1 polymer ?
#
loop_
_entity_poly.entity_id
_entity_poly.type
_entity_poly.pdbx_seq_one_letter_code
_entity_poly.pdbx_strand_id
1 'polypeptide(L)'
;MKIEARIFEAIAVFFLVMGVIYTVSTHFYYTGIEWAGAMCLYFSAALSILAGSYFRFVARRVEIRPEDYEEAEIEDGAGELGFFSPHSWWPIMVAIGASLFAIGFATGNFWFAIGAAVMILASASGLVMEYYVGPEKH
;
A
#
# COMPACT_ATOMS: atom_id res chain seq x y z
N MET A 1 7.90 14.47 -9.22
CA MET A 1 7.15 13.25 -9.56
C MET A 1 7.70 12.46 -10.76
N LYS A 2 8.59 13.02 -11.60
CA LYS A 2 9.13 12.27 -12.75
C LYS A 2 10.11 11.17 -12.31
N ILE A 3 10.90 11.42 -11.26
CA ILE A 3 11.92 10.49 -10.77
C ILE A 3 11.23 9.33 -10.03
N GLU A 4 10.24 9.65 -9.20
CA GLU A 4 9.44 8.71 -8.42
C GLU A 4 8.74 7.70 -9.35
N ALA A 5 8.16 8.17 -10.47
CA ALA A 5 7.61 7.30 -11.49
C ALA A 5 8.68 6.40 -12.15
N ARG A 6 9.85 6.97 -12.50
CA ARG A 6 10.94 6.21 -13.13
C ARG A 6 11.50 5.10 -12.24
N ILE A 7 11.55 5.31 -10.92
CA ILE A 7 12.00 4.29 -9.97
C ILE A 7 11.11 3.05 -10.06
N PHE A 8 9.78 3.22 -9.97
CA PHE A 8 8.84 2.11 -10.06
C PHE A 8 8.84 1.44 -11.44
N GLU A 9 8.97 2.21 -12.52
CA GLU A 9 9.08 1.66 -13.87
C GLU A 9 10.37 0.84 -14.06
N ALA A 10 11.51 1.29 -13.53
CA ALA A 10 12.75 0.54 -13.58
C ALA A 10 12.65 -0.78 -12.81
N ILE A 11 12.03 -0.76 -11.62
CA ILE A 11 11.78 -1.97 -10.82
C ILE A 11 10.81 -2.92 -11.55
N ALA A 12 9.76 -2.38 -12.17
CA ALA A 12 8.83 -3.18 -12.97
C ALA A 12 9.55 -3.89 -14.14
N VAL A 13 10.38 -3.17 -14.89
CA VAL A 13 11.17 -3.75 -15.98
C VAL A 13 12.11 -4.83 -15.43
N PHE A 14 12.78 -4.58 -14.31
CA PHE A 14 13.64 -5.57 -13.68
C PHE A 14 12.87 -6.85 -13.31
N PHE A 15 11.73 -6.75 -12.62
CA PHE A 15 10.93 -7.91 -12.25
C PHE A 15 10.35 -8.65 -13.46
N LEU A 16 9.97 -7.94 -14.53
CA LEU A 16 9.54 -8.60 -15.77
C LEU A 16 10.67 -9.37 -16.43
N VAL A 17 11.85 -8.73 -16.57
CA VAL A 17 13.03 -9.37 -17.16
C VAL A 17 13.44 -10.59 -16.34
N MET A 18 13.53 -10.45 -15.02
CA MET A 18 13.85 -11.56 -14.13
C MET A 18 12.77 -12.64 -14.13
N GLY A 19 11.48 -12.27 -14.20
CA GLY A 19 10.37 -13.21 -14.35
C GLY A 19 10.52 -14.07 -15.59
N VAL A 20 10.81 -13.46 -16.75
CA VAL A 20 11.09 -14.18 -18.00
C VAL A 20 12.32 -15.07 -17.88
N ILE A 21 13.45 -14.53 -17.40
CA ILE A 21 14.70 -15.30 -17.22
C ILE A 21 14.43 -16.51 -16.32
N TYR A 22 13.73 -16.32 -15.20
CA TYR A 22 13.45 -17.37 -14.24
C TYR A 22 12.50 -18.44 -14.79
N THR A 23 11.39 -18.03 -15.44
CA THR A 23 10.46 -18.97 -16.09
C THR A 23 11.17 -19.80 -17.17
N VAL A 24 12.00 -19.16 -18.01
CA VAL A 24 12.73 -19.86 -19.07
C VAL A 24 13.81 -20.78 -18.49
N SER A 25 14.57 -20.31 -17.50
CA SER A 25 15.64 -21.11 -16.88
C SER A 25 15.08 -22.34 -16.17
N THR A 26 13.96 -22.19 -15.45
CA THR A 26 13.30 -23.32 -14.77
C THR A 26 12.59 -24.25 -15.74
N HIS A 27 12.10 -23.75 -16.88
CA HIS A 27 11.56 -24.60 -17.95
C HIS A 27 12.56 -25.65 -18.45
N PHE A 28 13.83 -25.26 -18.62
CA PHE A 28 14.90 -26.16 -19.06
C PHE A 28 15.49 -27.02 -17.93
N TYR A 29 15.00 -26.86 -16.70
CA TYR A 29 15.42 -27.67 -15.56
C TYR A 29 14.62 -28.99 -15.50
N TYR A 30 15.17 -30.01 -14.82
CA TYR A 30 14.60 -31.37 -14.83
C TYR A 30 13.20 -31.48 -14.21
N THR A 31 12.76 -30.50 -13.42
CA THR A 31 11.42 -30.45 -12.81
C THR A 31 10.38 -29.69 -13.64
N GLY A 32 10.80 -29.06 -14.75
CA GLY A 32 9.96 -28.09 -15.47
C GLY A 32 9.80 -26.77 -14.71
N ILE A 33 8.90 -25.91 -15.21
CA ILE A 33 8.69 -24.54 -14.73
C ILE A 33 8.33 -24.52 -13.23
N GLU A 34 9.04 -23.71 -12.46
CA GLU A 34 8.70 -23.45 -11.06
C GLU A 34 7.68 -22.30 -10.95
N TRP A 35 6.40 -22.67 -10.93
CA TRP A 35 5.30 -21.69 -10.94
C TRP A 35 5.25 -20.82 -9.68
N ALA A 36 5.62 -21.33 -8.50
CA ALA A 36 5.57 -20.56 -7.26
C ALA A 36 6.44 -19.30 -7.33
N GLY A 37 7.72 -19.45 -7.69
CA GLY A 37 8.63 -18.31 -7.86
C GLY A 37 8.29 -17.43 -9.06
N ALA A 38 7.89 -18.03 -10.19
CA ALA A 38 7.55 -17.29 -11.41
C ALA A 38 6.37 -16.35 -11.16
N MET A 39 5.30 -16.84 -10.51
CA MET A 39 4.13 -16.02 -10.20
C MET A 39 4.47 -14.88 -9.23
N CYS A 40 5.32 -15.11 -8.22
CA CYS A 40 5.78 -14.04 -7.33
C CYS A 40 6.51 -12.91 -8.08
N LEU A 41 7.35 -13.25 -9.06
CA LEU A 41 8.05 -12.26 -9.89
C LEU A 41 7.07 -11.46 -10.78
N TYR A 42 6.14 -12.13 -11.45
CA TYR A 42 5.15 -11.45 -12.29
C TYR A 42 4.18 -10.59 -11.47
N PHE A 43 3.75 -11.03 -10.28
CA PHE A 43 2.92 -10.19 -9.41
C PHE A 43 3.69 -9.02 -8.80
N SER A 44 4.98 -9.18 -8.51
CA SER A 44 5.84 -8.06 -8.09
C SER A 44 5.99 -7.04 -9.21
N ALA A 45 6.19 -7.49 -10.46
CA ALA A 45 6.16 -6.61 -11.63
C ALA A 45 4.81 -5.89 -11.79
N ALA A 46 3.69 -6.60 -11.65
CA ALA A 46 2.35 -6.01 -11.74
C ALA A 46 2.11 -4.95 -10.66
N LEU A 47 2.55 -5.20 -9.42
CA LEU A 47 2.49 -4.24 -8.33
C LEU A 47 3.30 -2.97 -8.65
N SER A 48 4.53 -3.14 -9.15
CA SER A 48 5.37 -2.01 -9.56
C SER A 48 4.80 -1.24 -10.75
N ILE A 49 4.17 -1.93 -11.72
CA ILE A 49 3.47 -1.28 -12.84
C ILE A 49 2.28 -0.47 -12.35
N LEU A 50 1.48 -1.01 -11.41
CA LEU A 50 0.33 -0.32 -10.85
C LEU A 50 0.75 1.00 -10.17
N ALA A 51 1.76 0.95 -9.31
CA ALA A 51 2.30 2.14 -8.67
C ALA A 51 2.96 3.11 -9.67
N GLY A 52 3.85 2.60 -10.54
CA GLY A 52 4.60 3.41 -11.50
C GLY A 52 3.72 4.10 -12.54
N SER A 53 2.73 3.40 -13.08
CA SER A 53 1.78 3.98 -14.05
C SER A 53 0.91 5.06 -13.42
N TYR A 54 0.50 4.90 -12.16
CA TYR A 54 -0.19 5.94 -11.40
C TYR A 54 0.68 7.18 -11.23
N PHE A 55 1.93 7.03 -10.75
CA PHE A 55 2.84 8.15 -10.62
C PHE A 55 3.15 8.81 -11.96
N ARG A 56 3.29 8.04 -13.04
CA ARG A 56 3.47 8.57 -14.40
C ARG A 56 2.26 9.35 -14.90
N PHE A 57 1.05 8.96 -14.50
CA PHE A 57 -0.17 9.72 -14.79
C PHE A 57 -0.15 11.05 -14.03
N VAL A 58 0.11 11.03 -12.71
CA VAL A 58 0.17 12.23 -11.87
C VAL A 58 1.27 13.19 -12.34
N ALA A 59 2.47 12.68 -12.65
CA ALA A 59 3.62 13.48 -13.10
C ALA A 59 3.39 14.19 -14.45
N ARG A 60 2.38 13.77 -15.23
CA ARG A 60 1.97 14.46 -16.46
C ARG A 60 0.89 15.51 -16.24
N ARG A 61 0.24 15.51 -15.07
CA ARG A 61 -0.90 16.37 -14.75
C ARG A 61 -0.57 17.46 -13.72
N VAL A 62 0.41 17.21 -12.84
CA VAL A 62 0.83 18.14 -11.79
C VAL A 62 2.07 18.92 -12.25
N GLU A 63 2.12 20.20 -11.89
CA GLU A 63 3.26 21.09 -12.15
C GLU A 63 4.49 20.71 -11.31
N ILE A 64 5.61 21.39 -11.58
CA ILE A 64 6.84 21.18 -10.80
C ILE A 64 6.58 21.67 -9.38
N ARG A 65 6.77 20.78 -8.40
CA ARG A 65 6.66 21.10 -6.98
C ARG A 65 8.00 21.64 -6.46
N PRO A 66 8.01 22.40 -5.36
CA PRO A 66 9.26 22.81 -4.72
C PRO A 66 10.19 21.62 -4.42
N GLU A 67 9.62 20.46 -4.03
CA GLU A 67 10.34 19.20 -3.81
C GLU A 67 11.11 18.67 -5.04
N ASP A 68 10.69 19.06 -6.25
CA ASP A 68 11.26 18.63 -7.52
C ASP A 68 12.23 19.68 -8.12
N TYR A 69 12.41 20.83 -7.48
CA TYR A 69 13.22 21.94 -7.97
C TYR A 69 14.52 22.07 -7.18
N GLU A 70 15.66 22.01 -7.87
CA GLU A 70 16.98 21.96 -7.23
C GLU A 70 17.36 23.28 -6.53
N GLU A 71 16.83 24.41 -6.98
CA GLU A 71 17.08 25.74 -6.42
C GLU A 71 15.89 26.27 -5.60
N ALA A 72 15.00 25.38 -5.12
CA ALA A 72 13.86 25.80 -4.31
C ALA A 72 14.30 26.42 -2.98
N GLU A 73 13.67 27.53 -2.60
CA GLU A 73 13.85 28.15 -1.31
C GLU A 73 12.86 27.60 -0.28
N ILE A 74 13.15 27.78 1.02
CA ILE A 74 12.26 27.30 2.09
C ILE A 74 10.89 27.99 2.01
N GLU A 75 10.87 29.24 1.54
CA GLU A 75 9.65 30.04 1.40
C GLU A 75 8.71 29.50 0.32
N ASP A 76 9.22 28.76 -0.68
CA ASP A 76 8.39 28.13 -1.73
C ASP A 76 7.45 27.06 -1.18
N GLY A 77 7.76 26.51 0.00
CA GLY A 77 6.92 25.57 0.75
C GLY A 77 6.06 26.23 1.82
N ALA A 78 6.03 27.56 1.92
CA ALA A 78 5.26 28.30 2.93
C ALA A 78 3.76 28.25 2.60
N GLY A 79 3.09 27.21 3.07
CA GLY A 79 1.64 27.03 2.96
C GLY A 79 1.12 26.03 3.99
N GLU A 80 -0.20 25.86 4.02
CA GLU A 80 -0.82 24.82 4.85
C GLU A 80 -0.59 23.43 4.22
N LEU A 81 0.03 22.51 4.97
CA LEU A 81 0.29 21.14 4.50
C LEU A 81 -0.99 20.30 4.37
N GLY A 82 -2.00 20.61 5.19
CA GLY A 82 -3.24 19.85 5.29
C GLY A 82 -3.58 19.44 6.72
N PHE A 83 -4.51 18.51 6.85
CA PHE A 83 -4.99 18.03 8.14
C PHE A 83 -4.16 16.84 8.64
N PHE A 84 -3.72 16.90 9.90
CA PHE A 84 -3.09 15.78 10.60
C PHE A 84 -3.84 15.50 11.89
N SER A 85 -4.14 14.23 12.14
CA SER A 85 -4.68 13.79 13.44
C SER A 85 -3.66 14.09 14.54
N PRO A 86 -4.00 14.90 15.56
CA PRO A 86 -3.08 15.16 16.68
C PRO A 86 -2.96 13.95 17.62
N HIS A 87 -4.02 13.15 17.73
CA HIS A 87 -4.05 11.88 18.43
C HIS A 87 -5.23 11.04 17.93
N SER A 88 -5.12 9.72 17.98
CA SER A 88 -6.22 8.81 17.70
C SER A 88 -6.00 7.47 18.40
N TRP A 89 -7.03 6.96 19.06
CA TRP A 89 -7.02 5.62 19.69
C TRP A 89 -7.54 4.53 18.75
N TRP A 90 -8.09 4.89 17.60
CA TRP A 90 -8.64 3.91 16.68
C TRP A 90 -7.59 2.99 16.03
N PRO A 91 -6.38 3.44 15.65
CA PRO A 91 -5.37 2.56 15.06
C PRO A 91 -4.99 1.39 15.98
N ILE A 92 -4.87 1.62 17.30
CA ILE A 92 -4.57 0.55 18.25
C ILE A 92 -5.74 -0.42 18.39
N MET A 93 -6.99 0.06 18.33
CA MET A 93 -8.17 -0.80 18.35
C MET A 93 -8.28 -1.67 17.10
N VAL A 94 -7.96 -1.12 15.92
CA VAL A 94 -7.88 -1.89 14.66
C VAL A 94 -6.80 -2.96 14.76
N ALA A 95 -5.61 -2.61 15.26
CA ALA A 95 -4.50 -3.55 15.43
C ALA A 95 -4.84 -4.69 16.42
N ILE A 96 -5.49 -4.37 17.54
CA ILE A 96 -5.99 -5.36 18.50
C ILE A 96 -7.01 -6.28 17.82
N GLY A 97 -8.01 -5.71 17.12
CA GLY A 97 -9.02 -6.49 16.41
C GLY A 97 -8.40 -7.46 15.39
N ALA A 98 -7.45 -6.98 14.58
CA ALA A 98 -6.72 -7.81 13.61
C ALA A 98 -5.89 -8.92 14.28
N SER A 99 -5.24 -8.61 15.40
CA SER A 99 -4.45 -9.58 16.17
C SER A 99 -5.33 -10.67 16.78
N LEU A 100 -6.47 -10.30 17.37
CA LEU A 100 -7.43 -11.26 17.93
C LEU A 100 -8.07 -12.12 16.82
N PHE A 101 -8.37 -11.52 15.67
CA PHE A 101 -8.85 -12.26 14.50
C PHE A 101 -7.85 -13.33 14.07
N ALA A 102 -6.56 -12.96 13.94
CA ALA A 102 -5.50 -13.89 13.58
C ALA A 102 -5.36 -15.03 14.60
N ILE A 103 -5.41 -14.74 15.90
CA ILE A 103 -5.38 -15.75 16.98
C ILE A 103 -6.59 -16.68 16.89
N GLY A 104 -7.79 -16.14 16.72
CA GLY A 104 -9.02 -16.92 16.59
C GLY A 104 -9.00 -17.85 15.40
N PHE A 105 -8.57 -17.32 14.25
CA PHE A 105 -8.47 -18.10 13.03
C PHE A 105 -7.40 -19.20 13.13
N ALA A 106 -6.22 -18.88 13.67
CA ALA A 106 -5.12 -19.84 13.83
C ALA A 106 -5.44 -20.98 14.81
N THR A 107 -6.26 -20.72 15.84
CA THR A 107 -6.68 -21.73 16.83
C THR A 107 -7.95 -22.50 16.42
N GLY A 108 -8.54 -22.20 15.26
CA GLY A 108 -9.79 -22.83 14.79
C GLY A 108 -11.05 -22.37 15.54
N ASN A 109 -10.94 -21.35 16.40
CA ASN A 109 -12.08 -20.78 17.12
C ASN A 109 -12.80 -19.74 16.24
N PHE A 110 -13.59 -20.23 15.28
CA PHE A 110 -14.23 -19.36 14.29
C PHE A 110 -15.23 -18.37 14.88
N TRP A 111 -15.92 -18.72 15.97
CA TRP A 111 -16.82 -17.79 16.66
C TRP A 111 -16.07 -16.60 17.26
N PHE A 112 -14.91 -16.87 17.86
CA PHE A 112 -14.03 -15.81 18.35
C PHE A 112 -13.47 -14.95 17.21
N ALA A 113 -13.05 -15.58 16.10
CA ALA A 113 -12.58 -14.87 14.91
C ALA A 113 -13.67 -13.96 14.31
N ILE A 114 -14.91 -14.44 14.19
CA ILE A 114 -16.03 -13.62 13.70
C ILE A 114 -16.29 -12.42 14.63
N GLY A 115 -16.25 -12.62 15.95
CA GLY A 115 -16.36 -11.51 16.91
C GLY A 115 -15.26 -10.47 16.74
N ALA A 116 -14.02 -10.92 16.55
CA ALA A 116 -12.89 -10.04 16.27
C ALA A 116 -13.03 -9.31 14.91
N ALA A 117 -13.61 -9.95 13.89
CA ALA A 117 -13.89 -9.29 12.61
C ALA A 117 -14.88 -8.13 12.76
N VAL A 118 -15.94 -8.31 13.58
CA VAL A 118 -16.87 -7.22 13.91
C VAL A 118 -16.15 -6.08 14.63
N MET A 119 -15.21 -6.39 15.52
CA MET A 119 -14.38 -5.38 16.18
C MET A 119 -13.51 -4.60 15.19
N ILE A 120 -12.93 -5.25 14.18
CA ILE A 120 -12.18 -4.59 13.11
C ILE A 120 -13.09 -3.63 12.34
N LEU A 121 -14.29 -4.07 11.96
CA LEU A 121 -15.23 -3.23 11.22
C LEU A 121 -15.67 -2.01 12.05
N ALA A 122 -15.99 -2.20 13.33
CA ALA A 122 -16.39 -1.12 14.23
C ALA A 122 -15.24 -0.11 14.44
N SER A 123 -14.03 -0.60 14.71
CA SER A 123 -12.86 0.27 14.94
C SER A 123 -12.38 0.98 13.68
N ALA A 124 -12.42 0.33 12.52
CA ALA A 124 -12.13 0.96 11.23
C ALA A 124 -13.17 2.02 10.88
N SER A 125 -14.46 1.75 11.15
CA SER A 125 -15.51 2.76 10.99
C SER A 125 -15.29 3.96 11.90
N GLY A 126 -14.91 3.71 13.17
CA GLY A 126 -14.52 4.76 14.11
C GLY A 126 -13.34 5.60 13.61
N LEU A 127 -12.29 4.96 13.10
CA LEU A 127 -11.12 5.65 12.53
C LEU A 127 -11.52 6.56 11.36
N VAL A 128 -12.37 6.08 10.45
CA VAL A 128 -12.80 6.83 9.27
C VAL A 128 -13.73 7.99 9.64
N MET A 129 -14.60 7.80 10.62
CA MET A 129 -15.61 8.79 11.01
C MET A 129 -15.12 9.80 12.07
N GLU A 130 -13.96 9.57 12.70
CA GLU A 130 -13.46 10.34 13.86
C GLU A 130 -13.57 11.86 13.69
N TYR A 131 -13.25 12.38 12.51
CA TYR A 131 -13.24 13.82 12.22
C TYR A 131 -14.52 14.34 11.55
N TYR A 132 -15.58 13.53 11.46
CA TYR A 132 -16.80 13.82 10.69
C TYR A 132 -18.12 13.57 11.44
N VAL A 133 -18.11 13.43 12.77
CA VAL A 133 -19.32 13.11 13.56
C VAL A 133 -20.27 14.31 13.73
N GLY A 134 -19.72 15.52 13.88
CA GLY A 134 -20.50 16.71 14.27
C GLY A 134 -20.98 16.67 15.73
N PRO A 135 -21.59 17.76 16.23
CA PRO A 135 -22.14 17.80 17.59
C PRO A 135 -23.36 16.87 17.73
N GLU A 136 -23.53 16.32 18.93
CA GLU A 136 -24.77 15.63 19.28
C GLU A 136 -25.96 16.59 19.21
N LYS A 137 -27.12 16.11 18.77
CA LYS A 137 -28.29 16.95 18.52
C LYS A 137 -28.99 17.44 19.79
N HIS A 138 -28.66 16.87 20.95
CA HIS A 138 -29.31 17.11 22.23
C HIS A 138 -28.29 17.21 23.35
#